data_AF-A0A2V5MPV6-F1
#
_entry.id   AF-A0A2V5MPV6-F1
#
_cell.length_a   1.000
_cell.length_b   1.000
_cell.length_c   1.000
_cell.angle_alpha   90.00
_cell.angle_beta   90.00
_cell.angle_gamma   90.00
#
_symmetry.space_group_name_H-M   'P 1'
#
loop_
_entity.id
_entity.type
_entity.pdbx_description
1 polymer ?
#
loop_
_entity_poly.entity_id
_entity_poly.type
_entity_poly.pdbx_seq_one_letter_code
_entity_poly.pdbx_strand_id
1 'polypeptide(L)' 'MKIAIASDHAGFEYKEHIRELLKNLGHAARDFGAFSNAPV' A
#
# COMPACT_ATOMS: atom_id res chain seq x y z
N MET A 1 2.69 6.38 -13.64
CA MET A 1 1.21 6.44 -13.47
C MET A 1 0.89 6.74 -12.00
N LYS A 2 -0.30 7.28 -11.68
CA LYS A 2 -0.78 7.47 -10.30
C LYS A 2 -1.71 6.32 -9.94
N ILE A 3 -1.37 5.54 -8.92
CA ILE A 3 -2.10 4.33 -8.52
C ILE A 3 -2.57 4.51 -7.08
N ALA A 4 -3.87 4.33 -6.84
CA ALA A 4 -4.42 4.29 -5.50
C ALA A 4 -4.26 2.88 -4.92
N ILE A 5 -3.79 2.75 -3.68
CA ILE A 5 -3.71 1.49 -2.96
C ILE A 5 -4.42 1.60 -1.62
N ALA A 6 -5.09 0.52 -1.23
CA ALA A 6 -5.69 0.38 0.08
C ALA A 6 -5.83 -1.11 0.47
N SER A 7 -5.91 -1.40 1.76
CA SER A 7 -6.16 -2.72 2.35
C SER A 7 -6.84 -2.58 3.71
N ASP A 8 -7.28 -3.70 4.29
CA ASP A 8 -7.56 -3.76 5.73
C ASP A 8 -6.27 -4.05 6.53
N HIS A 9 -6.42 -4.35 7.83
CA HIS A 9 -5.30 -4.67 8.73
C HIS A 9 -4.54 -5.93 8.29
N ALA A 10 -5.25 -6.95 7.77
CA ALA A 10 -4.62 -8.19 7.32
C ALA A 10 -3.77 -7.97 6.05
N GLY A 11 -4.17 -7.05 5.17
CA GLY A 11 -3.42 -6.74 3.95
C GLY A 11 -2.29 -5.71 4.12
N PHE A 12 -2.06 -5.15 5.31
CA PHE A 12 -1.11 -4.04 5.53
C PHE A 12 0.31 -4.35 5.04
N GLU A 13 0.88 -5.49 5.45
CA GLU A 13 2.26 -5.84 5.09
C GLU A 13 2.44 -5.99 3.58
N TYR A 14 1.50 -6.67 2.93
CA TYR A 14 1.59 -6.88 1.48
C TYR A 14 1.34 -5.60 0.68
N LYS A 15 0.47 -4.70 1.18
CA LYS A 15 0.29 -3.36 0.62
C LYS A 15 1.59 -2.57 0.63
N GLU A 16 2.39 -2.62 1.71
CA GLU A 16 3.68 -1.93 1.75
C GLU A 16 4.68 -2.53 0.77
N HIS A 17 4.74 -3.86 0.61
CA HIS A 17 5.57 -4.48 -0.43
C HIS A 17 5.16 -4.05 -1.85
N ILE A 18 3.85 -3.99 -2.12
CA ILE A 18 3.34 -3.48 -3.40
C ILE A 18 3.71 -2.00 -3.59
N ARG A 19 3.61 -1.19 -2.55
CA ARG A 19 3.99 0.24 -2.59
C ARG A 19 5.45 0.44 -2.97
N GLU A 20 6.36 -0.37 -2.40
CA GLU A 20 7.78 -0.36 -2.76
C GLU A 20 8.02 -0.82 -4.19
N LEU A 21 7.35 -1.90 -4.62
CA LEU A 21 7.42 -2.37 -6.00
C LEU A 21 6.97 -1.30 -6.99
N LEU A 22 5.83 -0.66 -6.75
CA LEU A 22 5.31 0.42 -7.58
C LEU A 22 6.29 1.59 -7.68
N LYS A 23 6.93 1.96 -6.57
CA LYS A 23 7.98 2.99 -6.55
C LYS A 23 9.18 2.58 -7.41
N ASN A 24 9.65 1.34 -7.29
CA ASN A 24 10.77 0.83 -8.08
C ASN A 24 10.46 0.77 -9.59
N LEU A 25 9.20 0.58 -9.96
CA LEU A 25 8.71 0.62 -11.35
C LEU A 25 8.45 2.05 -11.88
N GLY A 26 8.76 3.09 -11.11
CA GLY A 26 8.56 4.49 -11.52
C GLY A 26 7.09 4.94 -11.46
N HIS A 27 6.27 4.29 -10.64
CA HIS A 27 4.88 4.68 -10.40
C HIS A 27 4.74 5.44 -9.08
N ALA A 28 3.78 6.36 -9.02
CA ALA A 28 3.42 7.07 -7.81
C ALA A 28 2.23 6.35 -7.15
N ALA A 29 2.44 5.79 -5.96
CA ALA A 29 1.40 5.17 -5.16
C ALA A 29 0.79 6.19 -4.18
N ARG A 30 -0.53 6.36 -4.22
CA ARG A 30 -1.31 7.11 -3.21
C ARG A 30 -1.97 6.10 -2.28
N ASP A 31 -1.52 6.08 -1.04
CA ASP A 31 -2.01 5.18 -0.01
C ASP A 31 -3.21 5.77 0.73
N PHE A 32 -4.29 5.01 0.84
CA PHE A 32 -5.51 5.38 1.58
C PHE A 32 -5.71 4.52 2.83
N GLY A 33 -4.72 3.71 3.21
CA GLY A 33 -4.73 2.85 4.39
C GLY A 33 -5.13 1.42 4.07
N ALA A 34 -5.08 0.47 5.01
CA ALA A 34 -4.76 0.64 6.41
C ALA A 34 -3.32 1.14 6.65
N PHE A 35 -3.12 1.86 7.75
CA PHE A 35 -1.80 2.39 8.14
C PHE A 35 -1.13 1.55 9.23
N SER A 36 -1.75 0.43 9.60
CA SER A 36 -1.23 -0.54 10.57
C SER A 36 -1.84 -1.90 10.32
N ASN A 37 -1.14 -2.95 10.77
CA ASN A 37 -1.68 -4.31 10.85
C ASN A 37 -2.47 -4.58 12.14
N ALA A 38 -2.63 -3.57 13.01
CA ALA A 38 -3.45 -3.69 14.20
C ALA A 38 -4.93 -3.86 13.79
N PRO A 39 -5.65 -4.85 14.35
CA PRO A 39 -7.09 -4.93 14.20
C PRO A 39 -7.75 -3.68 14.80
N VAL A 40 -8.88 -3.27 14.19
CA VAL A 40 -9.71 -2.14 14.64
C VAL A 40 -10.92 -2.64 15.42
#